data_AF-A0A4U3AQT1-F1
#
_entry.id   AF-A0A4U3AQT1-F1
#
_cell.length_a   1.000
_cell.length_b   1.000
_cell.length_c   1.000
_cell.angle_alpha   90.00
_cell.angle_beta   90.00
_cell.angle_gamma   90.00
#
_symmetry.space_group_name_H-M   'P 1'
#
loop_
_entity.id
_entity.type
_entity.pdbx_description
1 polymer ?
#
loop_
_entity_poly.entity_id
_entity_poly.type
_entity_poly.pdbx_seq_one_letter_code
_entity_poly.pdbx_strand_id
1 'polypeptide(L)'
;GVLLTLIAVNLLTDNSNDLSAIQGKTTLFQAVRTIVFADLVMGFDNVIAIAGAAHGRFLLVIIGLLISIPIIIWGSKLILILMERFPFLIYCGAAILAYTAGKMVTHEDRLATFFHNNPNFTTSMPFLFIFTVLCIGIVVQQVRLRNVKH
;
A
#
# COMPACT_ATOMS: atom_id res chain seq x y z
N GLY A 1 -0.75 1.41 -10.09
CA GLY A 1 -0.83 2.85 -9.80
C GLY A 1 -2.05 3.20 -8.98
N VAL A 2 -3.22 3.33 -9.61
CA VAL A 2 -4.47 3.85 -9.01
C VAL A 2 -4.86 3.18 -7.69
N LEU A 3 -4.88 1.84 -7.64
CA LEU A 3 -5.22 1.10 -6.41
C LEU A 3 -4.28 1.47 -5.24
N LEU A 4 -2.99 1.63 -5.52
CA LEU A 4 -1.98 1.95 -4.51
C LEU A 4 -2.08 3.41 -4.05
N THR A 5 -2.51 4.32 -4.93
CA THR A 5 -2.91 5.68 -4.56
C THR A 5 -4.12 5.69 -3.63
N LEU A 6 -5.14 4.85 -3.89
CA LEU A 6 -6.30 4.72 -3.00
C LEU A 6 -5.90 4.18 -1.63
N ILE A 7 -5.00 3.19 -1.56
CA ILE A 7 -4.46 2.69 -0.28
C ILE A 7 -3.72 3.80 0.45
N ALA A 8 -2.93 4.63 -0.25
CA ALA A 8 -2.21 5.74 0.35
C ALA A 8 -3.15 6.82 0.93
N VAL A 9 -4.24 7.15 0.22
CA VAL A 9 -5.27 8.07 0.72
C VAL A 9 -6.00 7.46 1.91
N ASN A 10 -6.46 6.21 1.79
CA ASN A 10 -7.14 5.51 2.88
C ASN A 10 -6.27 5.46 4.14
N LEU A 11 -4.96 5.20 4.01
CA LEU A 11 -4.04 5.18 5.15
C LEU A 11 -3.99 6.52 5.92
N LEU A 12 -4.17 7.67 5.24
CA LEU A 12 -4.19 9.00 5.86
C LEU A 12 -5.56 9.38 6.41
N THR A 13 -6.63 8.98 5.74
CA THR A 13 -8.00 9.39 6.09
C THR A 13 -8.63 8.49 7.14
N ASP A 14 -8.24 7.22 7.16
CA ASP A 14 -8.77 6.21 8.05
C ASP A 14 -8.01 6.31 9.39
N ASN A 15 -8.61 7.05 10.33
CA ASN A 15 -8.13 7.05 11.71
C ASN A 15 -8.76 5.84 12.39
N SER A 16 -7.90 4.98 12.93
CA SER A 16 -8.11 3.91 13.90
C SER A 16 -9.23 4.10 14.94
N ASN A 17 -10.47 4.18 14.48
CA ASN A 17 -11.70 3.87 15.21
C ASN A 17 -12.59 2.89 14.41
N ASP A 18 -12.32 2.68 13.11
CA ASP A 18 -13.04 1.71 12.26
C ASP A 18 -12.17 0.58 11.69
N LEU A 19 -10.89 0.48 12.05
CA LEU A 19 -10.23 -0.84 12.03
C LEU A 19 -10.88 -1.79 13.07
N SER A 20 -11.59 -1.20 14.04
CA SER A 20 -12.52 -1.87 14.95
C SER A 20 -13.95 -2.01 14.40
N ALA A 21 -14.25 -1.54 13.18
CA ALA A 21 -15.48 -1.93 12.46
C ALA A 21 -15.31 -3.20 11.62
N ILE A 22 -14.11 -3.80 11.62
CA ILE A 22 -13.89 -5.25 11.47
C ILE A 22 -13.96 -5.92 12.87
N GLN A 23 -14.72 -5.33 13.80
CA GLN A 23 -15.04 -5.89 15.12
C GLN A 23 -16.55 -5.99 15.34
N GLY A 24 -17.34 -5.90 14.26
CA GLY A 24 -18.69 -6.44 14.20
C GLY A 24 -18.66 -7.93 13.81
N LYS A 25 -18.26 -8.81 14.74
CA LYS A 25 -18.30 -10.29 14.59
C LYS A 25 -17.45 -10.93 13.48
N THR A 26 -16.39 -10.31 13.00
CA THR A 26 -15.39 -11.01 12.18
C THR A 26 -14.29 -11.53 13.10
N THR A 27 -14.24 -12.84 13.33
CA THR A 27 -13.22 -13.48 14.17
C THR A 27 -11.81 -13.10 13.70
N LEU A 28 -10.80 -13.09 14.58
CA LEU A 28 -9.38 -12.89 14.20
C LEU A 28 -8.98 -13.75 12.99
N PHE A 29 -9.58 -14.93 12.88
CA PHE A 29 -9.46 -15.84 11.75
C PHE A 29 -9.92 -15.24 10.40
N GLN A 30 -11.02 -14.48 10.39
CA GLN A 30 -11.52 -13.80 9.18
C GLN A 30 -10.60 -12.66 8.73
N ALA A 31 -10.07 -11.87 9.67
CA ALA A 31 -9.11 -10.81 9.36
C ALA A 31 -7.80 -11.37 8.79
N VAL A 32 -7.24 -12.42 9.43
CA VAL A 32 -6.06 -13.13 8.93
C VAL A 32 -6.31 -13.72 7.56
N ARG A 33 -7.48 -14.34 7.32
CA ARG A 33 -7.85 -14.87 6.01
C ARG A 33 -7.87 -13.79 4.92
N THR A 34 -8.41 -12.62 5.21
CA THR A 34 -8.43 -11.49 4.27
C THR A 34 -7.02 -10.99 3.94
N ILE A 35 -6.14 -10.86 4.95
CA ILE A 35 -4.75 -10.43 4.75
C ILE A 35 -3.99 -11.43 3.89
N VAL A 36 -4.07 -12.72 4.23
CA VAL A 36 -3.42 -13.79 3.46
C VAL A 36 -3.96 -13.86 2.04
N PHE A 37 -5.27 -13.73 1.85
CA PHE A 37 -5.86 -13.74 0.52
C PHE A 37 -5.40 -12.53 -0.33
N ALA A 38 -5.35 -11.33 0.26
CA ALA A 38 -4.84 -10.14 -0.42
C ALA A 38 -3.36 -10.28 -0.79
N ASP A 39 -2.53 -10.81 0.12
CA ASP A 39 -1.11 -11.06 -0.13
C ASP A 39 -0.89 -12.12 -1.21
N LEU A 40 -1.71 -13.17 -1.23
CA LEU A 40 -1.67 -14.17 -2.29
C LEU A 40 -2.10 -13.61 -3.65
N VAL A 41 -3.17 -12.83 -3.72
CA VAL A 41 -3.66 -12.25 -4.99
C VAL A 41 -2.68 -11.24 -5.55
N MET A 42 -2.13 -10.37 -4.71
CA MET A 42 -1.14 -9.37 -5.12
C MET A 42 0.24 -10.02 -5.37
N GLY A 43 0.61 -10.98 -4.54
CA GLY A 43 1.85 -11.73 -4.63
C GLY A 43 1.86 -12.80 -5.73
N PHE A 44 0.71 -13.15 -6.31
CA PHE A 44 0.62 -14.13 -7.41
C PHE A 44 1.42 -13.67 -8.63
N ASP A 45 1.29 -12.39 -9.00
CA ASP A 45 2.05 -11.80 -10.11
C ASP A 45 3.55 -11.76 -9.79
N ASN A 46 3.90 -11.50 -8.52
CA ASN A 46 5.29 -11.55 -8.06
C ASN A 46 5.86 -12.98 -8.09
N VAL A 47 5.05 -13.98 -7.71
CA VAL A 47 5.39 -15.41 -7.72
C VAL A 47 5.61 -15.90 -9.15
N ILE A 48 4.77 -15.50 -10.10
CA ILE A 48 4.94 -15.84 -11.53
C ILE A 48 6.22 -15.23 -12.08
N ALA A 49 6.52 -13.98 -11.75
CA ALA A 49 7.76 -13.32 -12.17
C ALA A 49 9.01 -14.04 -11.62
N ILE A 50 8.99 -14.41 -10.33
CA ILE A 50 10.08 -15.18 -9.70
C ILE A 50 10.16 -16.59 -10.28
N ALA A 51 9.04 -17.25 -10.59
CA ALA A 51 9.02 -18.57 -11.22
C ALA A 51 9.63 -18.54 -12.63
N GLY A 52 9.38 -17.47 -13.40
CA GLY A 52 10.04 -17.21 -14.68
C GLY A 52 11.55 -16.99 -14.53
N ALA A 53 11.98 -16.26 -13.49
CA ALA A 53 13.39 -16.02 -13.19
C ALA A 53 14.12 -17.24 -12.58
N ALA A 54 13.40 -18.15 -11.92
CA ALA A 54 13.95 -19.32 -11.23
C ALA A 54 14.25 -20.51 -12.16
N HIS A 55 14.17 -20.31 -13.48
CA HIS A 55 14.52 -21.32 -14.50
C HIS A 55 13.96 -22.73 -14.23
N GLY A 56 12.68 -22.81 -13.83
CA GLY A 56 11.99 -24.09 -13.61
C GLY A 56 12.14 -24.70 -12.20
N ARG A 57 12.86 -24.08 -11.27
CA ARG A 57 12.97 -24.56 -9.88
C ARG A 57 11.79 -24.09 -9.01
N PHE A 58 10.59 -24.60 -9.32
CA PHE A 58 9.34 -24.26 -8.62
C PHE A 58 9.42 -24.42 -7.09
N LEU A 59 10.28 -25.32 -6.61
CA LEU A 59 10.55 -25.55 -5.19
C LEU A 59 11.10 -24.29 -4.47
N LEU A 60 11.92 -23.47 -5.13
CA LEU A 60 12.43 -22.21 -4.55
C LEU A 60 11.31 -21.17 -4.35
N VAL A 61 10.36 -21.14 -5.27
CA VAL A 61 9.21 -20.22 -5.25
C VAL A 61 8.27 -20.58 -4.10
N ILE A 62 7.95 -21.87 -3.93
CA ILE A 62 7.10 -22.35 -2.84
C ILE A 62 7.71 -22.01 -1.47
N ILE A 63 9.01 -22.27 -1.29
CA ILE A 63 9.70 -21.97 -0.03
C ILE A 63 9.67 -20.48 0.27
N GLY A 64 9.90 -19.64 -0.74
CA GLY A 64 9.81 -18.18 -0.60
C GLY A 64 8.44 -17.71 -0.13
N LEU A 65 7.37 -18.24 -0.72
CA LEU A 65 6.00 -17.90 -0.34
C LEU A 65 5.65 -18.38 1.09
N LEU A 66 6.05 -19.61 1.43
CA LEU A 66 5.79 -20.20 2.74
C LEU A 66 6.46 -19.39 3.86
N ILE A 67 7.67 -18.89 3.61
CA ILE A 67 8.40 -18.04 4.57
C ILE A 67 7.82 -16.60 4.61
N SER A 68 7.33 -16.07 3.49
CA SER A 68 6.82 -14.70 3.41
C SER A 68 5.55 -14.49 4.24
N ILE A 69 4.59 -15.42 4.20
CA ILE A 69 3.29 -15.27 4.88
C ILE A 69 3.45 -15.06 6.40
N PRO A 70 4.19 -15.90 7.17
CA PRO A 70 4.42 -15.67 8.59
C PRO A 70 5.11 -14.34 8.89
N ILE A 71 6.08 -13.95 8.05
CA ILE A 71 6.81 -12.68 8.21
C ILE A 71 5.84 -11.50 8.07
N ILE A 72 4.92 -11.54 7.11
CA ILE A 72 3.94 -10.46 6.90
C ILE A 72 2.95 -10.39 8.07
N ILE A 73 2.47 -11.53 8.56
CA ILE A 73 1.55 -11.59 9.69
C ILE A 73 2.21 -11.01 10.95
N TRP A 74 3.45 -11.40 11.26
CA TRP A 74 4.15 -10.89 12.44
C TRP A 74 4.64 -9.46 12.27
N GLY A 75 5.17 -9.14 11.09
CA GLY A 75 5.65 -7.82 10.72
C GLY A 75 4.55 -6.77 10.75
N SER A 76 3.35 -7.08 10.26
CA SER A 76 2.21 -6.14 10.33
C SER A 76 1.82 -5.81 11.76
N LYS A 77 1.83 -6.77 12.69
CA LYS A 77 1.60 -6.51 14.12
C LYS A 77 2.65 -5.55 14.71
N LEU A 78 3.92 -5.75 14.36
CA LEU A 78 5.00 -4.85 14.79
C LEU A 78 4.78 -3.44 14.24
N ILE A 79 4.49 -3.31 12.94
CA ILE A 79 4.25 -2.02 12.27
C ILE A 79 3.05 -1.30 12.90
N LEU A 80 1.96 -2.00 13.21
CA LEU A 80 0.79 -1.43 13.89
C LEU A 80 1.16 -0.81 15.23
N ILE A 81 1.90 -1.55 16.08
CA ILE A 81 2.35 -1.03 17.39
C ILE A 81 3.27 0.19 17.21
N LEU A 82 4.12 0.19 16.18
CA LEU A 82 4.98 1.32 15.86
C LEU A 82 4.18 2.54 15.40
N MET A 83 3.13 2.36 14.60
CA MET A 83 2.26 3.44 14.13
C MET A 83 1.44 4.03 15.28
N GLU A 84 0.97 3.22 16.23
CA GLU A 84 0.31 3.70 17.45
C GLU A 84 1.26 4.54 18.31
N ARG A 85 2.52 4.12 18.44
CA ARG A 85 3.53 4.85 19.23
C ARG A 85 4.06 6.09 18.51
N PHE A 86 4.17 6.07 17.19
CA PHE A 86 4.71 7.14 16.37
C PHE A 86 3.77 7.45 15.19
N PRO A 87 2.73 8.28 15.39
CA PRO A 87 1.72 8.59 14.36
C PRO A 87 2.29 9.21 13.08
N PHE A 88 3.47 9.84 13.15
CA PHE A 88 4.16 10.38 11.97
C PHE A 88 4.49 9.30 10.91
N LEU A 89 4.63 8.03 11.33
CA LEU A 89 4.85 6.90 10.41
C LEU A 89 3.71 6.72 9.40
N ILE A 90 2.48 7.13 9.74
CA ILE A 90 1.32 7.06 8.84
C ILE A 90 1.56 7.97 7.62
N TYR A 91 2.01 9.20 7.86
CA TYR A 91 2.32 10.17 6.81
C TYR A 91 3.50 9.73 5.96
N CYS A 92 4.56 9.19 6.58
CA CYS A 92 5.69 8.62 5.85
C CYS A 92 5.26 7.44 4.98
N GLY A 93 4.49 6.50 5.53
CA GLY A 93 3.98 5.34 4.81
C GLY A 93 3.13 5.75 3.61
N ALA A 94 2.21 6.70 3.79
CA ALA A 94 1.38 7.22 2.71
C ALA A 94 2.20 7.92 1.62
N ALA A 95 3.24 8.68 1.99
CA ALA A 95 4.14 9.31 1.02
C ALA A 95 4.91 8.27 0.20
N ILE A 96 5.43 7.21 0.84
CA ILE A 96 6.12 6.10 0.15
C ILE A 96 5.17 5.37 -0.80
N LEU A 97 3.93 5.10 -0.37
CA LEU A 97 2.91 4.50 -1.22
C LEU A 97 2.58 5.41 -2.40
N ALA A 98 2.31 6.69 -2.18
CA ALA A 98 2.01 7.65 -3.23
C ALA A 98 3.15 7.77 -4.26
N TYR A 99 4.40 7.82 -3.79
CA TYR A 99 5.59 7.80 -4.65
C TYR A 99 5.63 6.54 -5.53
N THR A 100 5.44 5.38 -4.91
CA THR A 100 5.47 4.07 -5.60
C THR A 100 4.34 3.97 -6.62
N ALA A 101 3.15 4.48 -6.27
CA ALA A 101 2.01 4.55 -7.17
C ALA A 101 2.31 5.42 -8.40
N GLY A 102 2.87 6.61 -8.20
CA GLY A 102 3.29 7.49 -9.28
C GLY A 102 4.36 6.85 -10.17
N LYS A 103 5.36 6.19 -9.57
CA LYS A 103 6.38 5.43 -10.31
C LYS A 103 5.78 4.30 -11.15
N MET A 104 4.82 3.55 -10.60
CA MET A 104 4.13 2.50 -11.34
C MET A 104 3.30 3.04 -12.51
N VAL A 105 2.74 4.24 -12.39
CA VAL A 105 2.00 4.87 -13.51
C VAL A 105 2.97 5.35 -14.59
N THR A 106 4.12 5.94 -14.22
CA THR A 106 5.11 6.39 -15.21
C THR A 106 5.79 5.26 -15.97
N HIS A 107 5.89 4.08 -15.35
CA HIS A 107 6.52 2.89 -15.94
C HIS A 107 5.50 1.95 -16.62
N GLU A 108 4.25 2.37 -16.80
CA GLU A 108 3.28 1.57 -17.53
C GLU A 108 3.60 1.58 -19.04
N ASP A 109 3.77 0.41 -19.65
CA ASP A 109 4.16 0.25 -21.07
C ASP A 109 3.22 0.99 -22.04
N ARG A 110 1.93 1.10 -21.70
CA ARG A 110 0.93 1.82 -22.51
C ARG A 110 1.13 3.34 -22.54
N LEU A 111 1.77 3.90 -21.51
CA LEU A 111 2.07 5.33 -21.40
C LEU A 111 3.56 5.63 -21.64
N ALA A 112 4.40 4.60 -21.76
CA ALA A 112 5.84 4.73 -21.92
C ALA A 112 6.23 5.61 -23.12
N THR A 113 5.47 5.61 -24.21
CA THR A 113 5.72 6.47 -25.38
C THR A 113 5.51 7.96 -25.11
N PHE A 114 4.55 8.33 -24.25
CA PHE A 114 4.35 9.73 -23.82
C PHE A 114 5.42 10.19 -22.83
N PHE A 115 5.86 9.30 -21.93
CA PHE A 115 6.86 9.60 -20.91
C PHE A 115 8.30 9.59 -21.44
N HIS A 116 8.64 8.77 -22.46
CA HIS A 116 9.97 8.77 -23.07
C HIS A 116 10.32 10.10 -23.75
N ASN A 117 9.32 10.78 -24.33
CA ASN A 117 9.52 12.05 -25.02
C ASN A 117 9.70 13.24 -24.06
N ASN A 118 9.39 13.09 -22.77
CA ASN A 118 9.49 14.16 -21.78
C ASN A 118 10.06 13.64 -20.45
N PRO A 119 11.40 13.47 -20.34
CA PRO A 119 12.05 12.92 -19.14
C PRO A 119 11.77 13.72 -17.84
N ASN A 120 11.51 15.03 -17.98
CA ASN A 120 11.10 15.88 -16.86
C ASN A 120 9.75 15.43 -16.26
N PHE A 121 8.80 15.01 -17.11
CA PHE A 121 7.46 14.60 -16.69
C PHE A 121 7.49 13.29 -15.90
N THR A 122 8.33 12.35 -16.31
CA THR A 122 8.57 11.07 -15.63
C THR A 122 9.13 11.27 -14.22
N THR A 123 10.00 12.27 -14.04
CA THR A 123 10.64 12.56 -12.74
C THR A 123 9.70 13.32 -11.81
N SER A 124 8.87 14.23 -12.34
CA SER A 124 7.97 15.05 -11.53
C SER A 124 6.69 14.34 -11.08
N MET A 125 6.20 13.35 -11.84
CA MET A 125 4.91 12.71 -11.56
C MET A 125 4.83 12.03 -10.17
N PRO A 126 5.84 11.29 -9.67
CA PRO A 126 5.80 10.72 -8.33
C PRO A 126 5.67 11.76 -7.22
N PHE A 127 6.33 12.92 -7.37
CA PHE A 127 6.21 14.02 -6.41
C PHE A 127 4.82 14.65 -6.44
N LEU A 128 4.21 14.76 -7.62
CA LEU A 128 2.83 15.23 -7.78
C LEU A 128 1.84 14.28 -7.09
N PHE A 129 2.05 12.96 -7.20
CA PHE A 129 1.26 11.95 -6.49
C PHE A 129 1.40 12.10 -4.98
N ILE A 130 2.62 12.23 -4.46
CA ILE A 130 2.86 12.50 -3.03
C ILE A 130 2.12 13.76 -2.58
N PHE A 131 2.30 14.87 -3.31
CA PHE A 131 1.68 16.14 -2.98
C PHE A 131 0.15 16.04 -2.95
N THR A 132 -0.44 15.40 -3.96
CA THR A 132 -1.89 15.21 -4.06
C THR A 132 -2.42 14.38 -2.89
N VAL A 133 -1.78 13.25 -2.59
CA VAL A 133 -2.19 12.36 -1.49
C VAL A 133 -2.07 13.05 -0.14
N LEU A 134 -0.98 13.77 0.12
CA LEU A 134 -0.80 14.52 1.37
C LEU A 134 -1.79 15.68 1.49
N CYS A 135 -2.04 16.44 0.41
CA CYS A 135 -3.05 17.49 0.40
C CYS A 135 -4.44 16.93 0.71
N ILE A 136 -4.83 15.81 0.10
CA ILE A 136 -6.10 15.14 0.40
C ILE A 136 -6.16 14.73 1.87
N GLY A 137 -5.11 14.09 2.39
CA GLY A 137 -5.04 13.68 3.79
C GLY A 137 -5.20 14.86 4.76
N ILE A 138 -4.50 15.98 4.51
CA ILE A 138 -4.58 17.19 5.33
C ILE A 138 -5.96 17.83 5.24
N VAL A 139 -6.53 17.97 4.04
CA VAL A 139 -7.87 18.57 3.84
C VAL A 139 -8.94 17.76 4.55
N VAL A 140 -8.92 16.43 4.40
CA VAL A 140 -9.87 15.54 5.08
C VAL A 140 -9.71 15.65 6.60
N GLN A 141 -8.48 15.71 7.10
CA GLN A 141 -8.21 15.88 8.52
C GLN A 141 -8.71 17.24 9.05
N GLN A 142 -8.53 18.32 8.29
CA GLN A 142 -9.00 19.66 8.66
C GLN A 142 -10.53 19.76 8.67
N VAL A 143 -11.21 19.22 7.65
CA VAL A 143 -12.68 19.18 7.60
C VAL A 143 -13.24 18.39 8.78
N ARG A 144 -12.57 17.31 9.18
CA ARG A 144 -12.99 16.49 10.33
C ARG A 144 -12.85 17.23 11.67
N LEU A 145 -11.72 17.89 11.91
CA LEU A 145 -11.50 18.69 13.13
C LEU A 145 -12.52 19.83 13.26
N ARG A 146 -13.06 20.33 12.14
CA ARG A 146 -14.11 21.35 12.12
C ARG A 146 -15.49 20.79 12.50
N ASN A 147 -15.79 19.54 12.18
CA ASN A 147 -17.06 18.89 12.49
C ASN A 147 -17.18 18.33 13.92
N VAL A 148 -16.07 18.13 14.64
CA VAL A 148 -16.08 17.65 16.05
C VAL A 148 -16.31 18.79 17.05
N LYS A 149 -16.23 20.05 16.61
CA LYS A 149 -16.41 21.24 17.46
C LYS A 149 -17.85 21.78 17.51
N HIS A 150 -18.82 21.11 16.88
CA HIS A 150 -20.24 21.43 16.93
C HIS A 150 -21.01 20.28 17.56
#